data_AF-A0A1G7THX2-F1
#
_entry.id   AF-A0A1G7THX2-F1
#
_cell.length_a   1.000
_cell.length_b   1.000
_cell.length_c   1.000
_cell.angle_alpha   90.00
_cell.angle_beta   90.00
_cell.angle_gamma   90.00
#
_symmetry.space_group_name_H-M   'P 1'
#
loop_
_entity.id
_entity.type
_entity.pdbx_description
1 polymer ?
#
loop_
_entity_poly.entity_id
_entity_poly.type
_entity_poly.pdbx_seq_one_letter_code
_entity_poly.pdbx_strand_id
1 'polypeptide(L)'
;MITGQVAKWHRDPVIVQSVRSTAAATVAYIVALRLSPEHLPLTAPLTALLVVQVTLYSTLTTGIRRVNAVVAGVVVAIGFSVLVGLTWWSLALLILAALGVGQLVRVEEFVVEVAISAMLVLGVTQVGSTAWVRVLDTLIGAVVGMATNLLFAPPVWVGTAGESIEELARGMRQLMLRMGEEAAGRTEVERATARLYEARRLDHDIVGVDASLRQAEESLKLNPRVREGLLHRVVLRTGLDTLEICTVVLRVLARSFADLAKARDPGPLFRPGIGVVVEELLSQVADAVVSYAVLVTTHVSSNAESAEERLANELATAAATRDRLARLMLEEVQRDPGQWQLQGAVLTEVNRILDEMDTEHRSRRLLEELDRYTREQRERARWLTRLRDALGTARPARLRERFPLPRRGRNRPAP
;
A
#
# COMPACT_ATOMS: atom_id res chain seq x y z
N MET A 1 39.45 0.26 -7.19
CA MET A 1 38.69 -0.35 -6.07
C MET A 1 37.82 0.64 -5.29
N ILE A 2 38.23 1.90 -5.09
CA ILE A 2 37.48 2.90 -4.32
C ILE A 2 36.18 3.36 -5.03
N THR A 3 36.17 3.43 -6.36
CA THR A 3 35.00 3.88 -7.16
C THR A 3 33.82 2.88 -7.18
N GLY A 4 34.07 1.58 -6.98
CA GLY A 4 33.02 0.56 -6.92
C GLY A 4 32.27 0.51 -5.59
N GLN A 5 32.92 0.92 -4.49
CA GLN A 5 32.28 1.01 -3.17
C GLN A 5 31.37 2.23 -3.04
N VAL A 6 31.72 3.37 -3.64
CA VAL A 6 30.89 4.59 -3.64
C VAL A 6 29.55 4.36 -4.35
N ALA A 7 29.53 3.60 -5.45
CA ALA A 7 28.29 3.23 -6.15
C ALA A 7 27.39 2.29 -5.33
N LYS A 8 27.98 1.44 -4.47
CA LYS A 8 27.25 0.54 -3.56
C LYS A 8 26.65 1.30 -2.37
N TRP A 9 27.37 2.32 -1.86
CA TRP A 9 26.90 3.20 -0.77
C TRP A 9 25.76 4.12 -1.19
N HIS A 10 25.74 4.56 -2.45
CA HIS A 10 24.62 5.33 -3.02
C HIS A 10 23.28 4.55 -3.08
N ARG A 11 23.30 3.23 -2.88
CA ARG A 11 22.09 2.38 -2.84
C ARG A 11 21.70 1.94 -1.44
N ASP A 12 22.51 2.22 -0.41
CA ASP A 12 22.18 1.82 0.95
C ASP A 12 21.11 2.78 1.53
N PRO A 13 19.89 2.29 1.82
CA PRO A 13 18.75 3.13 2.16
C PRO A 13 19.00 4.01 3.39
N VAL A 14 19.79 3.50 4.35
CA VAL A 14 20.11 4.22 5.58
C VAL A 14 21.00 5.43 5.32
N ILE A 15 21.98 5.31 4.40
CA ILE A 15 22.94 6.36 4.07
C ILE A 15 22.24 7.47 3.28
N VAL A 16 21.45 7.09 2.27
CA VAL A 16 20.68 8.05 1.45
C VAL A 16 19.69 8.82 2.32
N GLN A 17 18.98 8.14 3.22
CA GLN A 17 18.05 8.79 4.14
C GLN A 17 18.74 9.71 5.14
N SER A 18 19.91 9.33 5.65
CA SER A 18 20.70 10.13 6.59
C SER A 18 21.24 11.41 5.93
N VAL A 19 21.81 11.29 4.73
CA VAL A 19 22.31 12.45 3.96
C VAL A 19 21.16 13.39 3.59
N ARG A 20 20.02 12.84 3.16
CA ARG A 20 18.82 13.61 2.82
C ARG A 20 18.25 14.36 4.02
N SER A 21 18.16 13.70 5.19
CA SER A 21 17.65 14.32 6.42
C SER A 21 18.56 15.44 6.90
N THR A 22 19.88 15.23 6.83
CA THR A 22 20.87 16.26 7.16
C THR A 22 20.80 17.45 6.20
N ALA A 23 20.67 17.20 4.89
CA ALA A 23 20.51 18.26 3.89
C ALA A 23 19.22 19.06 4.12
N ALA A 24 18.09 18.39 4.38
CA ALA A 24 16.81 19.03 4.67
C ALA A 24 16.87 19.92 5.91
N ALA A 25 17.43 19.41 7.01
CA ALA A 25 17.59 20.15 8.26
C ALA A 25 18.51 21.37 8.06
N THR A 26 19.59 21.21 7.30
CA THR A 26 20.55 22.31 7.01
C THR A 26 19.92 23.39 6.14
N VAL A 27 19.17 23.01 5.09
CA VAL A 27 18.45 23.98 4.25
C VAL A 27 17.38 24.71 5.06
N ALA A 28 16.63 23.99 5.91
CA ALA A 28 15.63 24.59 6.77
C ALA A 28 16.25 25.60 7.74
N TYR A 29 17.43 25.29 8.30
CA TYR A 29 18.19 26.19 9.15
C TYR A 29 18.59 27.47 8.41
N ILE A 30 19.19 27.34 7.22
CA ILE A 30 19.67 28.49 6.42
C ILE A 30 18.50 29.38 6.00
N VAL A 31 17.37 28.78 5.63
CA VAL A 31 16.15 29.51 5.25
C VAL A 31 15.56 30.23 6.47
N ALA A 32 15.52 29.58 7.63
CA ALA A 32 15.04 30.20 8.87
C ALA A 32 15.92 31.36 9.31
N LEU A 33 17.26 31.27 9.18
CA LEU A 33 18.18 32.38 9.46
C LEU A 33 17.96 33.62 8.59
N ARG A 34 17.39 33.47 7.39
CA ARG A 34 17.12 34.57 6.45
C ARG A 34 15.76 35.22 6.66
N LEU A 35 14.79 34.47 7.19
CA LEU A 35 13.38 34.87 7.27
C LEU A 35 12.89 35.12 8.70
N SER A 36 13.54 34.50 9.68
CA SER A 36 13.18 34.59 11.09
C SER A 36 14.04 35.64 11.81
N PRO A 37 13.44 36.55 12.60
CA PRO A 37 14.18 37.54 13.38
C PRO A 37 14.86 36.95 14.65
N GLU A 38 14.72 35.64 14.91
CA GLU A 38 15.31 34.97 16.07
C GLU A 38 16.81 34.70 15.87
N HIS A 39 17.61 34.85 16.93
CA HIS A 39 19.07 34.71 16.84
C HIS A 39 19.53 33.25 16.70
N LEU A 40 18.66 32.25 16.96
CA LEU A 40 18.98 30.82 16.88
C LEU A 40 17.73 29.95 16.53
N PRO A 41 17.29 29.90 15.26
CA PRO A 41 16.06 29.20 14.86
C PRO A 41 16.23 27.68 14.77
N LEU A 42 16.35 27.01 15.92
CA LEU A 42 16.57 25.56 16.03
C LEU A 42 15.30 24.71 15.85
N THR A 43 14.11 25.34 15.83
CA THR A 43 12.83 24.63 15.67
C THR A 43 12.55 24.29 14.20
N ALA A 44 13.02 25.09 13.24
CA ALA A 44 12.87 24.80 11.81
C ALA A 44 13.66 23.55 11.34
N PRO A 45 14.95 23.35 11.72
CA PRO A 45 15.71 22.14 11.39
C PRO A 45 15.13 20.88 12.04
N LEU A 46 14.72 20.97 13.31
CA LEU A 46 14.02 19.89 14.01
C LEU A 46 12.73 19.52 13.28
N THR A 47 12.02 20.54 12.77
CA THR A 47 10.79 20.32 12.03
C THR A 47 11.04 19.61 10.71
N ALA A 48 12.03 20.06 9.94
CA ALA A 48 12.43 19.43 8.70
C ALA A 48 12.93 17.99 8.88
N LEU A 49 13.70 17.70 9.94
CA LEU A 49 14.22 16.36 10.22
C LEU A 49 13.09 15.34 10.40
N LEU A 50 12.12 15.67 11.26
CA LEU A 50 10.96 14.82 11.54
C LEU A 50 10.02 14.69 10.33
N VAL A 51 9.94 15.71 9.48
CA VAL A 51 9.14 15.69 8.24
C VAL A 51 9.80 14.79 7.18
N VAL A 52 11.14 14.79 7.07
CA VAL A 52 11.89 14.00 6.07
C VAL A 52 12.13 12.54 6.46
N GLN A 53 12.05 12.22 7.76
CA GLN A 53 12.19 10.83 8.25
C GLN A 53 11.04 9.92 7.82
N VAL A 54 9.96 10.49 7.29
CA VAL A 54 8.69 9.81 7.06
C VAL A 54 8.41 9.69 5.55
N THR A 55 7.62 8.68 5.13
CA THR A 55 7.22 8.50 3.71
C THR A 55 6.45 9.72 3.21
N LEU A 56 6.50 10.06 1.92
CA LEU A 56 5.86 11.25 1.33
C LEU A 56 4.42 11.51 1.84
N TYR A 57 3.62 10.45 2.01
CA TYR A 57 2.24 10.54 2.51
C TYR A 57 2.15 10.87 3.99
N SER A 58 2.95 10.20 4.80
CA SER A 58 2.97 10.52 6.22
C SER A 58 3.72 11.84 6.47
N THR A 59 4.71 12.25 5.67
CA THR A 59 5.29 13.60 5.70
C THR A 59 4.24 14.71 5.46
N LEU A 60 3.35 14.54 4.49
CA LEU A 60 2.32 15.53 4.18
C LEU A 60 1.29 15.63 5.32
N THR A 61 0.79 14.48 5.78
CA THR A 61 -0.22 14.43 6.85
C THR A 61 0.35 14.79 8.23
N THR A 62 1.55 14.33 8.55
CA THR A 62 2.31 14.67 9.76
C THR A 62 2.74 16.14 9.75
N GLY A 63 3.20 16.67 8.61
CA GLY A 63 3.51 18.09 8.48
C GLY A 63 2.31 18.99 8.75
N ILE A 64 1.15 18.67 8.17
CA ILE A 64 -0.10 19.41 8.41
C ILE A 64 -0.56 19.26 9.87
N ARG A 65 -0.55 18.04 10.43
CA ARG A 65 -0.90 17.81 11.84
C ARG A 65 0.01 18.58 12.79
N ARG A 66 1.30 18.65 12.48
CA ARG A 66 2.29 19.34 13.29
C ARG A 66 2.15 20.86 13.23
N VAL A 67 1.91 21.42 12.05
CA VAL A 67 1.58 22.85 11.91
C VAL A 67 0.31 23.17 12.72
N ASN A 68 -0.72 22.34 12.63
CA ASN A 68 -1.94 22.52 13.42
C ASN A 68 -1.69 22.41 14.94
N ALA A 69 -0.84 21.47 15.36
CA ALA A 69 -0.46 21.27 16.76
C ALA A 69 0.26 22.50 17.34
N VAL A 70 1.24 23.04 16.61
CA VAL A 70 1.96 24.25 17.04
C VAL A 70 1.05 25.47 17.01
N VAL A 71 0.24 25.67 15.98
CA VAL A 71 -0.72 26.78 15.90
C VAL A 71 -1.72 26.70 17.06
N ALA A 72 -2.26 25.53 17.36
CA ALA A 72 -3.17 25.34 18.49
C ALA A 72 -2.49 25.66 19.83
N GLY A 73 -1.27 25.16 20.06
CA GLY A 73 -0.50 25.46 21.27
C GLY A 73 -0.21 26.96 21.45
N VAL A 74 0.12 27.66 20.35
CA VAL A 74 0.37 29.10 20.36
C VAL A 74 -0.91 29.91 20.63
N VAL A 75 -2.04 29.53 20.02
CA VAL A 75 -3.34 30.20 20.28
C VAL A 75 -3.76 30.03 21.73
N VAL A 76 -3.62 28.82 22.29
CA VAL A 76 -3.90 28.53 23.69
C VAL A 76 -2.98 29.35 24.60
N ALA A 77 -1.68 29.42 24.30
CA ALA A 77 -0.72 30.20 25.08
C ALA A 77 -1.00 31.71 25.04
N ILE A 78 -1.32 32.28 23.88
CA ILE A 78 -1.68 33.70 23.73
C ILE A 78 -2.97 34.00 24.50
N GLY A 79 -4.02 33.20 24.30
CA GLY A 79 -5.28 33.36 25.02
C GLY A 79 -5.07 33.33 26.52
N PHE A 80 -4.29 32.37 27.00
CA PHE A 80 -4.00 32.23 28.43
C PHE A 80 -3.14 33.38 28.98
N SER A 81 -2.15 33.89 28.22
CA SER A 81 -1.29 35.01 28.63
C SER A 81 -2.03 36.34 28.81
N VAL A 82 -3.16 36.53 28.11
CA VAL A 82 -4.01 37.72 28.24
C VAL A 82 -4.90 37.65 29.49
N LEU A 83 -5.21 36.43 29.95
CA LEU A 83 -6.12 36.17 31.07
C LEU A 83 -5.39 36.01 32.41
N VAL A 84 -4.13 35.54 32.44
CA VAL A 84 -3.43 35.16 33.68
C VAL A 84 -1.94 35.51 33.61
N GLY A 85 -1.39 36.14 34.66
CA GLY A 85 0.06 36.35 34.81
C GLY A 85 0.85 35.06 35.05
N LEU A 86 2.17 35.09 34.82
CA LEU A 86 3.04 33.91 35.04
C LEU A 86 3.08 33.53 36.53
N THR A 87 2.50 32.38 36.88
CA THR A 87 2.54 31.77 38.20
C THR A 87 2.63 30.25 38.07
N TRP A 88 3.06 29.55 39.12
CA TRP A 88 3.23 28.09 39.07
C TRP A 88 1.92 27.33 38.77
N TRP A 89 0.78 27.85 39.24
CA TRP A 89 -0.53 27.26 38.98
C TRP A 89 -1.05 27.59 37.56
N SER A 90 -0.69 28.75 37.01
CA SER A 90 -1.06 29.12 35.64
C SER A 90 -0.27 28.28 34.61
N LEU A 91 0.99 27.96 34.89
CA LEU A 91 1.77 26.99 34.11
C LEU A 91 1.14 25.58 34.11
N ALA A 92 0.73 25.09 35.28
CA ALA A 92 0.09 23.78 35.40
C ALA A 92 -1.24 23.72 34.62
N LEU A 93 -2.05 24.78 34.69
CA LEU A 93 -3.31 24.86 33.95
C LEU A 93 -3.09 24.93 32.43
N LEU A 94 -2.05 25.65 31.99
CA LEU A 94 -1.69 25.73 30.58
C LEU A 94 -1.27 24.36 30.02
N ILE A 95 -0.41 23.62 30.75
CA ILE A 95 0.01 22.28 30.34
C ILE A 95 -1.21 21.36 30.23
N LEU A 96 -2.10 21.39 31.21
CA LEU A 96 -3.32 20.58 31.21
C LEU A 96 -4.24 20.94 30.02
N ALA A 97 -4.41 22.24 29.73
CA ALA A 97 -5.19 22.71 28.59
C ALA A 97 -4.55 22.33 27.25
N ALA A 98 -3.22 22.46 27.12
CA ALA A 98 -2.47 22.12 25.91
C ALA A 98 -2.53 20.62 25.60
N LEU A 99 -2.39 19.77 26.64
CA LEU A 99 -2.55 18.32 26.51
C LEU A 99 -3.99 17.96 26.11
N GLY A 100 -4.99 18.53 26.80
CA GLY A 100 -6.40 18.29 26.50
C GLY A 100 -6.82 18.71 25.09
N VAL A 101 -6.31 19.84 24.60
CA VAL A 101 -6.52 20.29 23.21
C VAL A 101 -5.81 19.36 22.23
N GLY A 102 -4.58 18.92 22.52
CA GLY A 102 -3.86 17.94 21.69
C GLY A 102 -4.61 16.62 21.52
N GLN A 103 -5.30 16.17 22.59
CA GLN A 103 -6.18 15.01 22.55
C GLN A 103 -7.48 15.27 21.78
N LEU A 104 -8.08 16.46 21.90
CA LEU A 104 -9.30 16.83 21.16
C LEU A 104 -9.07 16.94 19.64
N VAL A 105 -7.88 17.39 19.22
CA VAL A 105 -7.52 17.55 17.79
C VAL A 105 -7.09 16.22 17.13
N ARG A 106 -7.17 15.08 17.85
CA ARG A 106 -6.73 13.75 17.37
C ARG A 106 -5.30 13.74 16.84
N VAL A 107 -4.42 14.48 17.53
CA VAL A 107 -2.98 14.47 17.28
C VAL A 107 -2.33 13.48 18.25
N GLU A 108 -2.73 12.22 18.18
CA GLU A 108 -2.37 11.18 19.17
C GLU A 108 -0.84 11.01 19.32
N GLU A 109 -0.06 11.32 18.28
CA GLU A 109 1.39 11.14 18.26
C GLU A 109 2.21 12.39 18.67
N PHE A 110 1.61 13.60 18.72
CA PHE A 110 2.32 14.86 19.01
C PHE A 110 1.72 15.69 20.15
N VAL A 111 0.90 15.09 21.02
CA VAL A 111 0.27 15.77 22.18
C VAL A 111 1.31 16.45 23.08
N VAL A 112 2.45 15.80 23.29
CA VAL A 112 3.55 16.33 24.12
C VAL A 112 4.22 17.54 23.48
N GLU A 113 4.27 17.61 22.15
CA GLU A 113 4.87 18.74 21.42
C GLU A 113 4.01 20.02 21.50
N VAL A 114 2.68 19.87 21.59
CA VAL A 114 1.74 20.97 21.87
C VAL A 114 2.03 21.57 23.25
N ALA A 115 2.21 20.72 24.26
CA ALA A 115 2.53 21.15 25.62
C ALA A 115 3.90 21.83 25.70
N ILE A 116 4.94 21.26 25.07
CA ILE A 116 6.28 21.86 25.00
C ILE A 116 6.24 23.23 24.30
N SER A 117 5.49 23.36 23.21
CA SER A 117 5.36 24.62 22.47
C SER A 117 4.62 25.68 23.28
N ALA A 118 3.54 25.32 23.96
CA ALA A 118 2.80 26.21 24.85
C ALA A 118 3.67 26.69 26.03
N MET A 119 4.44 25.79 26.63
CA MET A 119 5.39 26.12 27.72
C MET A 119 6.48 27.07 27.26
N LEU A 120 7.08 26.85 26.08
CA LEU A 120 8.16 27.69 25.56
C LEU A 120 7.67 29.09 25.16
N VAL A 121 6.42 29.22 24.70
CA VAL A 121 5.82 30.54 24.47
C VAL A 121 5.61 31.26 25.80
N LEU A 122 5.02 30.59 26.81
CA LEU A 122 4.80 31.18 28.13
C LEU A 122 6.12 31.53 28.86
N GLY A 123 7.18 30.75 28.68
CA GLY A 123 8.50 31.03 29.27
C GLY A 123 9.23 32.24 28.65
N VAL A 124 8.87 32.62 27.41
CA VAL A 124 9.53 33.70 26.64
C VAL A 124 8.66 34.96 26.51
N THR A 125 7.42 34.95 27.05
CA THR A 125 6.48 36.09 27.05
C THR A 125 6.86 37.24 27.99
N GLN A 126 8.09 37.75 27.91
CA GLN A 126 8.33 39.18 28.21
C GLN A 126 8.16 40.07 26.99
N VAL A 127 8.08 39.54 25.76
CA VAL A 127 7.84 40.35 24.56
C VAL A 127 6.89 39.62 23.61
N GLY A 128 5.74 40.23 23.31
CA GLY A 128 4.69 39.67 22.43
C GLY A 128 5.10 39.43 20.97
N SER A 129 6.36 39.65 20.60
CA SER A 129 6.90 39.41 19.25
C SER A 129 7.33 37.96 19.01
N THR A 130 7.52 37.13 20.04
CA THR A 130 8.15 35.79 19.88
C THR A 130 7.17 34.66 19.55
N ALA A 131 5.88 34.81 19.84
CA ALA A 131 4.88 33.76 19.55
C ALA A 131 4.71 33.52 18.04
N TRP A 132 4.74 34.60 17.24
CA TRP A 132 4.65 34.52 15.78
C TRP A 132 5.90 33.89 15.15
N VAL A 133 7.07 34.16 15.72
CA VAL A 133 8.38 33.61 15.28
C VAL A 133 8.37 32.08 15.34
N ARG A 134 7.79 31.50 16.38
CA ARG A 134 7.71 30.04 16.54
C ARG A 134 6.79 29.35 15.53
N VAL A 135 5.68 29.99 15.20
CA VAL A 135 4.77 29.53 14.13
C VAL A 135 5.48 29.62 12.79
N LEU A 136 6.17 30.73 12.52
CA LEU A 136 6.92 30.95 11.30
C LEU A 136 8.02 29.90 11.11
N ASP A 137 8.82 29.63 12.14
CA ASP A 137 9.90 28.64 12.07
C ASP A 137 9.38 27.21 11.84
N THR A 138 8.28 26.84 12.51
CA THR A 138 7.64 25.53 12.30
C THR A 138 7.11 25.41 10.87
N LEU A 139 6.51 26.48 10.35
CA LEU A 139 5.98 26.51 8.99
C LEU A 139 7.11 26.45 7.95
N ILE A 140 8.22 27.17 8.18
CA ILE A 140 9.42 27.09 7.34
C ILE A 140 9.98 25.67 7.36
N GLY A 141 10.15 25.05 8.53
CA GLY A 141 10.65 23.68 8.64
C GLY A 141 9.74 22.65 7.98
N ALA A 142 8.43 22.80 8.09
CA ALA A 142 7.45 21.93 7.43
C ALA A 142 7.48 22.10 5.90
N VAL A 143 7.51 23.34 5.40
CA VAL A 143 7.57 23.64 3.96
C VAL A 143 8.89 23.16 3.36
N VAL A 144 10.02 23.42 4.02
CA VAL A 144 11.33 22.99 3.55
C VAL A 144 11.44 21.45 3.60
N GLY A 145 11.05 20.81 4.70
CA GLY A 145 11.07 19.35 4.78
C GLY A 145 10.18 18.69 3.72
N MET A 146 9.02 19.28 3.43
CA MET A 146 8.11 18.80 2.40
C MET A 146 8.67 19.04 0.98
N ALA A 147 9.26 20.22 0.73
CA ALA A 147 9.92 20.53 -0.53
C ALA A 147 11.14 19.64 -0.77
N THR A 148 11.94 19.35 0.26
CA THR A 148 13.07 18.41 0.17
C THR A 148 12.56 16.99 -0.07
N ASN A 149 11.50 16.53 0.60
CA ASN A 149 10.95 15.21 0.33
C ASN A 149 10.34 15.11 -1.08
N LEU A 150 9.75 16.19 -1.60
CA LEU A 150 9.19 16.25 -2.97
C LEU A 150 10.29 16.30 -4.05
N LEU A 151 11.31 17.13 -3.87
CA LEU A 151 12.44 17.28 -4.81
C LEU A 151 13.38 16.07 -4.78
N PHE A 152 13.55 15.46 -3.62
CA PHE A 152 14.32 14.24 -3.39
C PHE A 152 13.37 13.10 -3.00
N ALA A 153 12.33 12.92 -3.81
CA ALA A 153 11.40 11.81 -3.66
C ALA A 153 12.20 10.50 -3.60
N PRO A 154 11.97 9.64 -2.59
CA PRO A 154 12.66 8.36 -2.52
C PRO A 154 12.37 7.59 -3.82
N PRO A 155 13.34 6.83 -4.35
CA PRO A 155 13.14 6.05 -5.57
C PRO A 155 11.88 5.21 -5.40
N VAL A 156 11.01 5.24 -6.40
CA VAL A 156 9.70 4.57 -6.32
C VAL A 156 9.98 3.06 -6.26
N TRP A 157 9.72 2.44 -5.11
CA TRP A 157 9.99 1.03 -4.78
C TRP A 157 9.08 0.02 -5.52
N VAL A 158 8.67 0.38 -6.73
CA VAL A 158 7.80 -0.44 -7.57
C VAL A 158 8.54 -1.69 -8.06
N GLY A 159 9.85 -1.58 -8.30
CA GLY A 159 10.70 -2.71 -8.67
C GLY A 159 10.75 -3.80 -7.60
N THR A 160 10.72 -3.43 -6.31
CA THR A 160 10.89 -4.38 -5.20
C THR A 160 9.66 -5.24 -4.97
N ALA A 161 8.45 -4.71 -5.17
CA ALA A 161 7.22 -5.49 -5.06
C ALA A 161 7.07 -6.48 -6.22
N GLY A 162 7.39 -6.06 -7.45
CA GLY A 162 7.41 -6.96 -8.60
C GLY A 162 8.45 -8.08 -8.48
N GLU A 163 9.68 -7.73 -8.06
CA GLU A 163 10.73 -8.71 -7.78
C GLU A 163 10.30 -9.75 -6.73
N SER A 164 9.62 -9.31 -5.66
CA SER A 164 9.10 -10.19 -4.60
C SER A 164 8.02 -11.15 -5.12
N ILE A 165 7.13 -10.67 -5.99
CA ILE A 165 6.10 -11.48 -6.66
C ILE A 165 6.75 -12.53 -7.58
N GLU A 166 7.74 -12.13 -8.38
CA GLU A 166 8.46 -13.06 -9.23
C GLU A 166 9.27 -14.09 -8.43
N GLU A 167 9.82 -13.71 -7.28
CA GLU A 167 10.53 -14.63 -6.40
C GLU A 167 9.59 -15.68 -5.79
N LEU A 168 8.40 -15.27 -5.33
CA LEU A 168 7.34 -16.18 -4.89
C LEU A 168 6.96 -17.17 -6.00
N ALA A 169 6.71 -16.67 -7.22
CA ALA A 169 6.37 -17.50 -8.37
C ALA A 169 7.48 -18.50 -8.74
N ARG A 170 8.75 -18.08 -8.66
CA ARG A 170 9.90 -18.99 -8.85
C ARG A 170 9.95 -20.06 -7.76
N GLY A 171 9.65 -19.71 -6.51
CA GLY A 171 9.55 -20.65 -5.40
C GLY A 171 8.47 -21.72 -5.62
N MET A 172 7.27 -21.30 -6.04
CA MET A 172 6.17 -22.19 -6.42
C MET A 172 6.58 -23.12 -7.58
N ARG A 173 7.20 -22.56 -8.62
CA ARG A 173 7.69 -23.33 -9.77
C ARG A 173 8.67 -24.42 -9.36
N GLN A 174 9.65 -24.10 -8.53
CA GLN A 174 10.64 -25.09 -8.06
C GLN A 174 10.00 -26.20 -7.23
N LEU A 175 8.97 -25.89 -6.44
CA LEU A 175 8.24 -26.91 -5.68
C LEU A 175 7.42 -27.83 -6.60
N MET A 176 6.69 -27.26 -7.57
CA MET A 176 5.90 -28.02 -8.54
C MET A 176 6.77 -28.98 -9.37
N LEU A 177 7.92 -28.51 -9.87
CA LEU A 177 8.86 -29.36 -10.61
C LEU A 177 9.37 -30.53 -9.79
N ARG A 178 9.80 -30.29 -8.55
CA ARG A 178 10.30 -31.36 -7.68
C ARG A 178 9.22 -32.36 -7.29
N MET A 179 7.96 -31.92 -7.15
CA MET A 179 6.82 -32.83 -6.96
C MET A 179 6.55 -33.65 -8.23
N GLY A 180 6.68 -33.05 -9.42
CA GLY A 180 6.55 -33.71 -10.71
C GLY A 180 7.60 -34.80 -10.92
N GLU A 181 8.87 -34.48 -10.71
CA GLU A 181 9.99 -35.44 -10.81
C GLU A 181 9.80 -36.66 -9.89
N GLU A 182 9.14 -36.47 -8.75
CA GLU A 182 8.85 -37.51 -7.76
C GLU A 182 7.59 -38.34 -8.12
N ALA A 183 6.76 -37.90 -9.08
CA ALA A 183 5.45 -38.49 -9.36
C ALA A 183 5.51 -39.89 -9.97
N ALA A 184 6.49 -40.18 -10.84
CA ALA A 184 6.68 -41.50 -11.44
C ALA A 184 7.49 -42.46 -10.54
N GLY A 185 8.11 -41.94 -9.48
CA GLY A 185 9.02 -42.67 -8.61
C GLY A 185 8.38 -43.27 -7.36
N ARG A 186 9.19 -44.05 -6.64
CA ARG A 186 8.91 -44.45 -5.25
C ARG A 186 9.36 -43.32 -4.35
N THR A 187 8.39 -42.52 -3.93
CA THR A 187 8.65 -41.37 -3.06
C THR A 187 8.37 -41.76 -1.61
N GLU A 188 9.41 -41.73 -0.78
CA GLU A 188 9.27 -41.99 0.65
C GLU A 188 8.32 -40.99 1.30
N VAL A 189 7.53 -41.46 2.28
CA VAL A 189 6.54 -40.62 2.99
C VAL A 189 7.20 -39.40 3.64
N GLU A 190 8.41 -39.56 4.17
CA GLU A 190 9.19 -38.46 4.75
C GLU A 190 9.50 -37.36 3.71
N ARG A 191 9.87 -37.78 2.49
CA ARG A 191 10.19 -36.88 1.39
C ARG A 191 8.95 -36.13 0.90
N ALA A 192 7.83 -36.82 0.72
CA ALA A 192 6.56 -36.18 0.36
C ALA A 192 6.08 -35.21 1.47
N THR A 193 6.31 -35.56 2.74
CA THR A 193 6.01 -34.69 3.89
C THR A 193 6.91 -33.44 3.90
N ALA A 194 8.17 -33.57 3.50
CA ALA A 194 9.08 -32.43 3.35
C ALA A 194 8.58 -31.43 2.28
N ARG A 195 8.01 -31.91 1.16
CA ARG A 195 7.35 -31.06 0.15
C ARG A 195 6.17 -30.28 0.71
N LEU A 196 5.36 -30.91 1.57
CA LEU A 196 4.26 -30.23 2.25
C LEU A 196 4.77 -29.13 3.20
N TYR A 197 5.87 -29.35 3.93
CA TYR A 197 6.47 -28.29 4.76
C TYR A 197 7.02 -27.14 3.92
N GLU A 198 7.62 -27.45 2.78
CA GLU A 198 8.09 -26.44 1.84
C GLU A 198 6.93 -25.59 1.28
N ALA A 199 5.80 -26.22 0.92
CA ALA A 199 4.60 -25.50 0.51
C ALA A 199 4.08 -24.54 1.61
N ARG A 200 4.13 -24.97 2.89
CA ARG A 200 3.75 -24.12 4.03
C ARG A 200 4.70 -22.95 4.26
N ARG A 201 5.96 -23.05 3.83
CA ARG A 201 6.89 -21.92 3.90
C ARG A 201 6.53 -20.87 2.86
N LEU A 202 6.17 -21.29 1.64
CA LEU A 202 5.68 -20.37 0.60
C LEU A 202 4.42 -19.61 1.06
N ASP A 203 3.49 -20.26 1.76
CA ASP A 203 2.34 -19.59 2.39
C ASP A 203 2.77 -18.45 3.33
N HIS A 204 3.87 -18.62 4.06
CA HIS A 204 4.38 -17.61 4.98
C HIS A 204 5.10 -16.47 4.25
N ASP A 205 5.81 -16.80 3.16
CA ASP A 205 6.54 -15.83 2.35
C ASP A 205 5.59 -14.78 1.73
N ILE A 206 4.31 -15.14 1.47
CA ILE A 206 3.25 -14.21 1.03
C ILE A 206 3.11 -13.00 1.97
N VAL A 207 3.26 -13.18 3.28
CA VAL A 207 3.15 -12.07 4.24
C VAL A 207 4.25 -11.03 4.00
N GLY A 208 5.45 -11.48 3.63
CA GLY A 208 6.55 -10.61 3.23
C GLY A 208 6.27 -9.88 1.93
N VAL A 209 5.72 -10.58 0.93
CA VAL A 209 5.33 -9.99 -0.36
C VAL A 209 4.22 -8.94 -0.19
N ASP A 210 3.20 -9.21 0.63
CA ASP A 210 2.12 -8.26 0.93
C ASP A 210 2.65 -7.01 1.65
N ALA A 211 3.60 -7.16 2.58
CA ALA A 211 4.25 -6.01 3.21
C ALA A 211 5.02 -5.14 2.20
N SER A 212 5.80 -5.77 1.32
CA SER A 212 6.51 -5.08 0.22
C SER A 212 5.54 -4.38 -0.73
N LEU A 213 4.42 -5.02 -1.07
CA LEU A 213 3.38 -4.45 -1.90
C LEU A 213 2.75 -3.23 -1.23
N ARG A 214 2.34 -3.32 0.04
CA ARG A 214 1.75 -2.19 0.79
C ARG A 214 2.70 -0.99 0.82
N GLN A 215 3.99 -1.21 1.03
CA GLN A 215 5.00 -0.15 0.98
C GLN A 215 5.10 0.50 -0.41
N ALA A 216 5.01 -0.29 -1.47
CA ALA A 216 4.95 0.21 -2.84
C ALA A 216 3.65 0.99 -3.11
N GLU A 217 2.49 0.50 -2.64
CA GLU A 217 1.20 1.20 -2.75
C GLU A 217 1.23 2.58 -2.08
N GLU A 218 1.82 2.67 -0.89
CA GLU A 218 1.96 3.93 -0.15
C GLU A 218 2.86 4.94 -0.87
N SER A 219 3.93 4.45 -1.48
CA SER A 219 4.87 5.27 -2.25
C SER A 219 4.24 5.85 -3.52
N LEU A 220 3.31 5.12 -4.14
CA LEU A 220 2.63 5.53 -5.38
C LEU A 220 1.51 6.55 -5.17
N LYS A 221 0.90 6.64 -3.97
CA LYS A 221 -0.25 7.52 -3.69
C LYS A 221 0.03 9.02 -3.90
N LEU A 222 1.28 9.47 -3.79
CA LEU A 222 1.63 10.91 -3.84
C LEU A 222 2.68 11.28 -4.87
N ASN A 223 3.01 10.41 -5.84
CA ASN A 223 3.91 10.81 -6.91
C ASN A 223 3.10 11.45 -8.07
N PRO A 224 3.07 12.79 -8.21
CA PRO A 224 2.31 13.47 -9.26
C PRO A 224 2.78 13.12 -10.68
N ARG A 225 3.97 12.51 -10.82
CA ARG A 225 4.54 12.09 -12.10
C ARG A 225 4.04 10.74 -12.60
N VAL A 226 3.33 9.95 -11.78
CA VAL A 226 2.88 8.59 -12.15
C VAL A 226 1.35 8.59 -12.31
N ARG A 227 0.86 9.07 -13.46
CA ARG A 227 -0.60 9.00 -13.78
C ARG A 227 -1.12 7.56 -13.87
N GLU A 228 -0.25 6.57 -14.05
CA GLU A 228 -0.57 5.14 -14.16
C GLU A 228 -0.46 4.36 -12.83
N GLY A 229 -0.14 5.04 -11.71
CA GLY A 229 0.14 4.37 -10.43
C GLY A 229 -1.07 3.64 -9.84
N LEU A 230 -2.29 4.07 -10.18
CA LEU A 230 -3.52 3.40 -9.75
C LEU A 230 -3.74 2.07 -10.46
N LEU A 231 -3.56 2.01 -11.79
CA LEU A 231 -3.69 0.77 -12.56
C LEU A 231 -2.62 -0.24 -12.11
N HIS A 232 -1.39 0.22 -11.94
CA HIS A 232 -0.30 -0.63 -11.49
C HIS A 232 -0.54 -1.21 -10.09
N ARG A 233 -1.05 -0.39 -9.16
CA ARG A 233 -1.44 -0.84 -7.82
C ARG A 233 -2.52 -1.93 -7.87
N VAL A 234 -3.59 -1.68 -8.62
CA VAL A 234 -4.71 -2.62 -8.75
C VAL A 234 -4.20 -3.93 -9.35
N VAL A 235 -3.42 -3.86 -10.44
CA VAL A 235 -2.86 -5.06 -11.10
C VAL A 235 -1.96 -5.87 -10.18
N LEU A 236 -1.00 -5.25 -9.48
CA LEU A 236 -0.11 -5.97 -8.56
C LEU A 236 -0.88 -6.62 -7.41
N ARG A 237 -1.91 -5.94 -6.89
CA ARG A 237 -2.71 -6.45 -5.77
C ARG A 237 -3.60 -7.61 -6.18
N THR A 238 -4.38 -7.43 -7.25
CA THR A 238 -5.19 -8.53 -7.80
C THR A 238 -4.30 -9.71 -8.21
N GLY A 239 -3.11 -9.45 -8.75
CA GLY A 239 -2.15 -10.50 -9.11
C GLY A 239 -1.56 -11.23 -7.92
N LEU A 240 -1.27 -10.54 -6.82
CA LEU A 240 -0.86 -11.17 -5.57
C LEU A 240 -1.98 -12.02 -4.98
N ASP A 241 -3.23 -11.56 -5.02
CA ASP A 241 -4.39 -12.31 -4.52
C ASP A 241 -4.53 -13.66 -5.28
N THR A 242 -4.34 -13.67 -6.60
CA THR A 242 -4.32 -14.90 -7.40
C THR A 242 -3.17 -15.83 -6.98
N LEU A 243 -1.96 -15.30 -6.78
CA LEU A 243 -0.81 -16.11 -6.34
C LEU A 243 -0.99 -16.64 -4.91
N GLU A 244 -1.66 -15.89 -4.03
CA GLU A 244 -2.02 -16.36 -2.69
C GLU A 244 -2.92 -17.58 -2.77
N ILE A 245 -3.97 -17.52 -3.59
CA ILE A 245 -4.86 -18.66 -3.81
C ILE A 245 -4.09 -19.85 -4.40
N CYS A 246 -3.27 -19.62 -5.43
CA CYS A 246 -2.45 -20.68 -6.04
C CYS A 246 -1.47 -21.32 -5.05
N THR A 247 -0.90 -20.56 -4.11
CA THR A 247 0.01 -21.10 -3.08
C THR A 247 -0.74 -21.98 -2.08
N VAL A 248 -1.93 -21.55 -1.66
CA VAL A 248 -2.82 -22.36 -0.82
C VAL A 248 -3.19 -23.67 -1.51
N VAL A 249 -3.53 -23.62 -2.79
CA VAL A 249 -3.88 -24.81 -3.60
C VAL A 249 -2.67 -25.72 -3.79
N LEU A 250 -1.47 -25.17 -4.05
CA LEU A 250 -0.22 -25.93 -4.14
C LEU A 250 0.09 -26.68 -2.83
N ARG A 251 -0.20 -26.09 -1.67
CA ARG A 251 -0.09 -26.77 -0.38
C ARG A 251 -1.07 -27.94 -0.26
N VAL A 252 -2.31 -27.77 -0.71
CA VAL A 252 -3.30 -28.86 -0.73
C VAL A 252 -2.86 -29.97 -1.67
N LEU A 253 -2.31 -29.63 -2.84
CA LEU A 253 -1.73 -30.59 -3.79
C LEU A 253 -0.56 -31.36 -3.16
N ALA A 254 0.37 -30.67 -2.48
CA ALA A 254 1.48 -31.30 -1.77
C ALA A 254 0.99 -32.25 -0.67
N ARG A 255 -0.11 -31.89 0.01
CA ARG A 255 -0.77 -32.78 0.99
C ARG A 255 -1.34 -34.03 0.31
N SER A 256 -2.02 -33.90 -0.82
CA SER A 256 -2.54 -35.04 -1.58
C SER A 256 -1.43 -36.00 -2.03
N PHE A 257 -0.26 -35.48 -2.41
CA PHE A 257 0.92 -36.29 -2.72
C PHE A 257 1.46 -37.03 -1.49
N ALA A 258 1.52 -36.38 -0.33
CA ALA A 258 1.91 -37.03 0.93
C ALA A 258 0.93 -38.13 1.37
N ASP A 259 -0.38 -37.89 1.20
CA ASP A 259 -1.42 -38.87 1.50
C ASP A 259 -1.34 -40.06 0.52
N LEU A 260 -1.05 -39.82 -0.77
CA LEU A 260 -0.77 -40.86 -1.76
C LEU A 260 0.47 -41.69 -1.41
N ALA A 261 1.57 -41.04 -1.02
CA ALA A 261 2.80 -41.72 -0.61
C ALA A 261 2.52 -42.69 0.55
N LYS A 262 1.77 -42.23 1.55
CA LYS A 262 1.39 -43.05 2.71
C LYS A 262 0.45 -44.20 2.34
N ALA A 263 -0.48 -43.97 1.42
CA ALA A 263 -1.45 -44.98 1.00
C ALA A 263 -0.85 -46.06 0.09
N ARG A 264 0.23 -45.74 -0.64
CA ARG A 264 0.86 -46.66 -1.60
C ARG A 264 2.19 -47.27 -1.14
N ASP A 265 2.75 -46.86 -0.01
CA ASP A 265 4.02 -47.37 0.53
C ASP A 265 4.07 -48.93 0.53
N PRO A 266 5.05 -49.58 -0.15
CA PRO A 266 6.28 -49.06 -0.78
C PRO A 266 6.22 -48.88 -2.32
N GLY A 267 5.03 -48.81 -2.91
CA GLY A 267 4.79 -48.58 -4.33
C GLY A 267 5.01 -47.13 -4.80
N PRO A 268 5.05 -46.90 -6.13
CA PRO A 268 5.17 -45.56 -6.68
C PRO A 268 3.89 -44.73 -6.46
N LEU A 269 4.03 -43.40 -6.41
CA LEU A 269 2.91 -42.46 -6.25
C LEU A 269 1.85 -42.64 -7.34
N PHE A 270 2.31 -42.64 -8.58
CA PHE A 270 1.51 -42.97 -9.75
C PHE A 270 2.15 -44.11 -10.52
N ARG A 271 1.37 -44.85 -11.31
CA ARG A 271 1.95 -45.80 -12.28
C ARG A 271 2.88 -45.02 -13.23
N PRO A 272 3.98 -45.61 -13.71
CA PRO A 272 4.99 -44.88 -14.49
C PRO A 272 4.43 -44.05 -15.65
N GLY A 273 3.47 -44.60 -16.41
CA GLY A 273 2.83 -43.87 -17.52
C GLY A 273 1.96 -42.67 -17.08
N ILE A 274 1.36 -42.72 -15.90
CA ILE A 274 0.59 -41.60 -15.33
C ILE A 274 1.54 -40.60 -14.68
N GLY A 275 2.56 -41.08 -13.96
CA GLY A 275 3.57 -40.25 -13.31
C GLY A 275 4.29 -39.32 -14.28
N VAL A 276 4.65 -39.80 -15.48
CA VAL A 276 5.25 -38.96 -16.54
C VAL A 276 4.30 -37.83 -16.97
N VAL A 277 3.00 -38.09 -17.07
CA VAL A 277 2.00 -37.06 -17.44
C VAL A 277 1.75 -36.08 -16.29
N VAL A 278 1.84 -36.55 -15.04
CA VAL A 278 1.80 -35.66 -13.85
C VAL A 278 3.02 -34.74 -13.82
N GLU A 279 4.22 -35.26 -14.09
CA GLU A 279 5.45 -34.48 -14.20
C GLU A 279 5.34 -33.40 -15.29
N GLU A 280 4.91 -33.81 -16.49
CA GLU A 280 4.65 -32.92 -17.63
C GLU A 280 3.65 -31.80 -17.26
N LEU A 281 2.53 -32.17 -16.64
CA LEU A 281 1.50 -31.24 -16.22
C LEU A 281 2.00 -30.24 -15.18
N LEU A 282 2.69 -30.71 -14.14
CA LEU A 282 3.23 -29.83 -13.10
C LEU A 282 4.30 -28.90 -13.64
N SER A 283 5.12 -29.33 -14.61
CA SER A 283 6.06 -28.42 -15.29
C SER A 283 5.33 -27.32 -16.06
N GLN A 284 4.28 -27.66 -16.81
CA GLN A 284 3.50 -26.69 -17.59
C GLN A 284 2.78 -25.67 -16.69
N VAL A 285 2.17 -26.14 -15.60
CA VAL A 285 1.53 -25.26 -14.60
C VAL A 285 2.57 -24.36 -13.93
N ALA A 286 3.76 -24.90 -13.63
CA ALA A 286 4.84 -24.16 -13.00
C ALA A 286 5.39 -23.03 -13.89
N ASP A 287 5.48 -23.26 -15.20
CA ASP A 287 5.86 -22.22 -16.16
C ASP A 287 4.75 -21.16 -16.29
N ALA A 288 3.47 -21.57 -16.32
CA ALA A 288 2.33 -20.65 -16.33
C ALA A 288 2.29 -19.73 -15.10
N VAL A 289 2.62 -20.22 -13.90
CA VAL A 289 2.72 -19.39 -12.67
C VAL A 289 3.78 -18.30 -12.81
N VAL A 290 4.91 -18.60 -13.45
CA VAL A 290 5.97 -17.61 -13.69
C VAL A 290 5.56 -16.60 -14.76
N SER A 291 4.96 -17.06 -15.87
CA SER A 291 4.43 -16.17 -16.90
C SER A 291 3.33 -15.25 -16.37
N TYR A 292 2.48 -15.76 -15.47
CA TYR A 292 1.48 -14.95 -14.76
C TYR A 292 2.13 -13.85 -13.92
N ALA A 293 3.16 -14.19 -13.13
CA ALA A 293 3.90 -13.20 -12.36
C ALA A 293 4.52 -12.12 -13.25
N VAL A 294 5.18 -12.50 -14.35
CA VAL A 294 5.74 -11.56 -15.33
C VAL A 294 4.66 -10.66 -15.93
N LEU A 295 3.50 -11.22 -16.27
CA LEU A 295 2.36 -10.47 -16.81
C LEU A 295 1.81 -9.45 -15.80
N VAL A 296 1.83 -9.76 -14.51
CA VAL A 296 1.40 -8.84 -13.43
C VAL A 296 2.45 -7.76 -13.14
N THR A 297 3.73 -8.05 -13.33
CA THR A 297 4.83 -7.10 -13.07
C THR A 297 5.20 -6.23 -14.28
N THR A 298 4.77 -6.60 -15.49
CA THR A 298 5.12 -5.88 -16.73
C THR A 298 4.45 -4.51 -16.83
N HIS A 299 5.25 -3.47 -17.10
CA HIS A 299 4.84 -2.06 -17.05
C HIS A 299 4.37 -1.43 -18.38
N VAL A 300 4.52 -2.11 -19.53
CA VAL A 300 4.26 -1.51 -20.87
C VAL A 300 3.16 -2.29 -21.59
N SER A 301 2.13 -1.59 -22.06
CA SER A 301 0.94 -2.17 -22.71
C SER A 301 1.28 -3.14 -23.87
N SER A 302 2.34 -2.88 -24.65
CA SER A 302 2.77 -3.76 -25.74
C SER A 302 3.44 -5.06 -25.25
N ASN A 303 4.12 -5.01 -24.09
CA ASN A 303 4.71 -6.18 -23.48
C ASN A 303 3.66 -6.99 -22.71
N ALA A 304 2.60 -6.34 -22.24
CA ALA A 304 1.49 -7.00 -21.55
C ALA A 304 0.69 -7.91 -22.49
N GLU A 305 0.37 -7.47 -23.72
CA GLU A 305 -0.38 -8.29 -24.68
C GLU A 305 0.38 -9.56 -25.09
N SER A 306 1.68 -9.44 -25.36
CA SER A 306 2.52 -10.62 -25.67
C SER A 306 2.73 -11.54 -24.46
N ALA A 307 2.77 -11.01 -23.24
CA ALA A 307 2.82 -11.81 -22.02
C ALA A 307 1.47 -12.51 -21.73
N GLU A 308 0.36 -11.87 -22.07
CA GLU A 308 -0.98 -12.44 -21.94
C GLU A 308 -1.19 -13.59 -22.93
N GLU A 309 -0.80 -13.40 -24.19
CA GLU A 309 -0.86 -14.46 -25.21
C GLU A 309 0.03 -15.65 -24.83
N ARG A 310 1.22 -15.40 -24.27
CA ARG A 310 2.09 -16.46 -23.77
C ARG A 310 1.43 -17.25 -22.65
N LEU A 311 0.90 -16.56 -21.64
CA LEU A 311 0.21 -17.20 -20.52
C LEU A 311 -0.99 -18.02 -21.02
N ALA A 312 -1.81 -17.47 -21.92
CA ALA A 312 -2.97 -18.17 -22.48
C ALA A 312 -2.56 -19.47 -23.19
N ASN A 313 -1.46 -19.45 -23.96
CA ASN A 313 -0.93 -20.64 -24.62
C ASN A 313 -0.41 -21.69 -23.62
N GLU A 314 0.28 -21.26 -22.57
CA GLU A 314 0.76 -22.15 -21.50
C GLU A 314 -0.40 -22.79 -20.73
N LEU A 315 -1.43 -22.00 -20.39
CA LEU A 315 -2.65 -22.49 -19.74
C LEU A 315 -3.41 -23.47 -20.63
N ALA A 316 -3.57 -23.18 -21.92
CA ALA A 316 -4.21 -24.09 -22.87
C ALA A 316 -3.46 -25.43 -22.99
N THR A 317 -2.13 -25.38 -23.02
CA THR A 317 -1.27 -26.57 -23.05
C THR A 317 -1.43 -27.39 -21.77
N ALA A 318 -1.37 -26.75 -20.61
CA ALA A 318 -1.57 -27.39 -19.32
C ALA A 318 -2.98 -28.01 -19.19
N ALA A 319 -4.02 -27.32 -19.66
CA ALA A 319 -5.39 -27.82 -19.66
C ALA A 319 -5.55 -29.08 -20.52
N ALA A 320 -4.92 -29.12 -21.70
CA ALA A 320 -4.93 -30.29 -22.58
C ALA A 320 -4.20 -31.49 -21.95
N THR A 321 -3.06 -31.25 -21.29
CA THR A 321 -2.31 -32.29 -20.56
C THR A 321 -3.12 -32.81 -19.36
N ARG A 322 -3.80 -31.91 -18.63
CA ARG A 322 -4.73 -32.25 -17.54
C ARG A 322 -5.89 -33.12 -18.04
N ASP A 323 -6.46 -32.85 -19.21
CA ASP A 323 -7.53 -33.66 -19.80
C ASP A 323 -7.04 -35.07 -20.18
N ARG A 324 -5.80 -35.15 -20.71
CA ARG A 324 -5.15 -36.43 -20.97
C ARG A 324 -4.89 -37.20 -19.67
N LEU A 325 -4.40 -36.53 -18.62
CA LEU A 325 -4.18 -37.12 -17.31
C LEU A 325 -5.49 -37.66 -16.71
N ALA A 326 -6.58 -36.89 -16.81
CA ALA A 326 -7.89 -37.29 -16.32
C ALA A 326 -8.40 -38.59 -16.98
N ARG A 327 -8.21 -38.73 -18.30
CA ARG A 327 -8.56 -39.97 -19.02
C ARG A 327 -7.74 -41.17 -18.53
N LEU A 328 -6.42 -41.00 -18.36
CA LEU A 328 -5.53 -42.06 -17.88
C LEU A 328 -5.86 -42.49 -16.45
N MET A 329 -6.12 -41.52 -15.55
CA MET A 329 -6.52 -41.80 -14.18
C MET A 329 -7.89 -42.49 -14.12
N LEU A 330 -8.86 -42.08 -14.95
CA LEU A 330 -10.15 -42.75 -15.03
C LEU A 330 -10.01 -44.23 -15.43
N GLU A 331 -9.18 -44.53 -16.43
CA GLU A 331 -8.91 -45.92 -16.81
C GLU A 331 -8.17 -46.70 -15.71
N GLU A 332 -7.32 -46.06 -14.90
CA GLU A 332 -6.70 -46.72 -13.74
C GLU A 332 -7.74 -47.02 -12.66
N VAL A 333 -8.57 -46.04 -12.29
CA VAL A 333 -9.63 -46.16 -11.28
C VAL A 333 -10.65 -47.23 -11.64
N GLN A 334 -10.98 -47.37 -12.94
CA GLN A 334 -11.88 -48.44 -13.39
C GLN A 334 -11.30 -49.85 -13.20
N ARG A 335 -9.97 -49.99 -13.22
CA ARG A 335 -9.28 -51.27 -12.99
C ARG A 335 -9.03 -51.52 -11.51
N ASP A 336 -8.69 -50.46 -10.76
CA ASP A 336 -8.44 -50.48 -9.34
C ASP A 336 -9.10 -49.26 -8.69
N PRO A 337 -10.32 -49.41 -8.13
CA PRO A 337 -11.03 -48.32 -7.49
C PRO A 337 -10.35 -47.81 -6.21
N GLY A 338 -9.30 -48.50 -5.73
CA GLY A 338 -8.53 -48.07 -4.58
C GLY A 338 -7.97 -46.66 -4.77
N GLN A 339 -8.25 -45.77 -3.82
CA GLN A 339 -7.68 -44.42 -3.75
C GLN A 339 -8.13 -43.45 -4.85
N TRP A 340 -9.27 -43.71 -5.52
CA TRP A 340 -9.85 -42.82 -6.53
C TRP A 340 -10.04 -41.38 -6.02
N GLN A 341 -10.34 -41.21 -4.73
CA GLN A 341 -10.52 -39.89 -4.11
C GLN A 341 -9.23 -39.06 -4.15
N LEU A 342 -8.07 -39.69 -3.96
CA LEU A 342 -6.78 -39.00 -3.94
C LEU A 342 -6.36 -38.58 -5.36
N GLN A 343 -6.62 -39.43 -6.36
CA GLN A 343 -6.38 -39.08 -7.77
C GLN A 343 -7.30 -37.95 -8.24
N GLY A 344 -8.59 -38.02 -7.87
CA GLY A 344 -9.55 -36.95 -8.15
C GLY A 344 -9.18 -35.63 -7.46
N ALA A 345 -8.64 -35.69 -6.24
CA ALA A 345 -8.14 -34.51 -5.53
C ALA A 345 -7.00 -33.83 -6.30
N VAL A 346 -6.01 -34.59 -6.79
CA VAL A 346 -4.90 -34.04 -7.59
C VAL A 346 -5.40 -33.31 -8.84
N LEU A 347 -6.33 -33.90 -9.58
CA LEU A 347 -6.94 -33.26 -10.75
C LEU A 347 -7.71 -31.98 -10.38
N THR A 348 -8.44 -32.02 -9.26
CA THR A 348 -9.22 -30.87 -8.77
C THR A 348 -8.32 -29.70 -8.38
N GLU A 349 -7.23 -29.96 -7.65
CA GLU A 349 -6.31 -28.91 -7.24
C GLU A 349 -5.56 -28.31 -8.45
N VAL A 350 -5.13 -29.13 -9.43
CA VAL A 350 -4.52 -28.57 -10.65
C VAL A 350 -5.54 -27.72 -11.43
N ASN A 351 -6.79 -28.19 -11.55
CA ASN A 351 -7.83 -27.41 -12.21
C ASN A 351 -8.06 -26.05 -11.54
N ARG A 352 -8.06 -26.00 -10.20
CA ARG A 352 -8.20 -24.75 -9.45
C ARG A 352 -7.06 -23.77 -9.72
N ILE A 353 -5.81 -24.25 -9.84
CA ILE A 353 -4.68 -23.37 -10.18
C ILE A 353 -4.85 -22.79 -11.58
N LEU A 354 -5.26 -23.61 -12.56
CA LEU A 354 -5.51 -23.16 -13.93
C LEU A 354 -6.64 -22.13 -14.01
N ASP A 355 -7.78 -22.40 -13.36
CA ASP A 355 -8.96 -21.51 -13.34
C ASP A 355 -8.69 -20.16 -12.67
N GLU A 356 -7.77 -20.13 -11.69
CA GLU A 356 -7.41 -18.92 -10.95
C GLU A 356 -6.47 -18.03 -11.76
N MET A 357 -5.61 -18.62 -12.61
CA MET A 357 -4.71 -17.89 -13.52
C MET A 357 -5.35 -17.49 -14.85
N ASP A 358 -6.57 -17.97 -15.14
CA ASP A 358 -7.28 -17.69 -16.38
C ASP A 358 -7.47 -16.17 -16.62
N THR A 359 -7.07 -15.72 -17.81
CA THR A 359 -7.01 -14.30 -18.19
C THR A 359 -8.41 -13.70 -18.32
N GLU A 360 -9.41 -14.49 -18.71
CA GLU A 360 -10.79 -14.04 -18.83
C GLU A 360 -11.37 -13.66 -17.45
N HIS A 361 -11.09 -14.47 -16.42
CA HIS A 361 -11.43 -14.16 -15.03
C HIS A 361 -10.70 -12.92 -14.51
N ARG A 362 -9.43 -12.72 -14.88
CA ARG A 362 -8.64 -11.55 -14.49
C ARG A 362 -9.20 -10.26 -15.09
N SER A 363 -9.51 -10.24 -16.38
CA SER A 363 -10.03 -9.06 -17.06
C SER A 363 -11.32 -8.54 -16.38
N ARG A 364 -12.19 -9.47 -15.99
CA ARG A 364 -13.42 -9.20 -15.26
C ARG A 364 -13.18 -8.66 -13.85
N ARG A 365 -12.27 -9.28 -13.07
CA ARG A 365 -11.91 -8.78 -11.72
C ARG A 365 -11.31 -7.38 -11.78
N LEU A 366 -10.41 -7.13 -12.73
CA LEU A 366 -9.81 -5.80 -12.92
C LEU A 366 -10.86 -4.73 -13.23
N LEU A 367 -11.81 -5.03 -14.12
CA LEU A 367 -12.94 -4.13 -14.43
C LEU A 367 -13.81 -3.85 -13.19
N GLU A 368 -14.14 -4.87 -12.41
CA GLU A 368 -14.94 -4.74 -11.19
C GLU A 368 -14.23 -3.89 -10.10
N GLU A 369 -12.92 -4.05 -9.93
CA GLU A 369 -12.14 -3.25 -8.99
C GLU A 369 -11.99 -1.80 -9.45
N LEU A 370 -11.73 -1.57 -10.75
CA LEU A 370 -11.66 -0.23 -11.33
C LEU A 370 -12.99 0.52 -11.17
N ASP A 371 -14.11 -0.17 -11.37
CA ASP A 371 -15.45 0.38 -11.14
C ASP A 371 -15.68 0.74 -9.67
N ARG A 372 -15.25 -0.12 -8.73
CA ARG A 372 -15.35 0.14 -7.28
C ARG A 372 -14.56 1.39 -6.89
N TYR A 373 -13.29 1.48 -7.30
CA TYR A 373 -12.44 2.65 -7.03
C TYR A 373 -12.99 3.93 -7.64
N THR A 374 -13.53 3.86 -8.86
CA THR A 374 -14.14 5.02 -9.53
C THR A 374 -15.40 5.49 -8.80
N ARG A 375 -16.21 4.56 -8.25
CA ARG A 375 -17.37 4.88 -7.41
C ARG A 375 -16.95 5.57 -6.11
N GLU A 376 -15.97 5.03 -5.40
CA GLU A 376 -15.45 5.64 -4.15
C GLU A 376 -14.90 7.05 -4.37
N GLN A 377 -14.17 7.29 -5.47
CA GLN A 377 -13.70 8.64 -5.81
C GLN A 377 -14.85 9.60 -6.11
N ARG A 378 -15.87 9.16 -6.86
CA ARG A 378 -17.05 9.97 -7.16
C ARG A 378 -17.83 10.31 -5.89
N GLU A 379 -17.94 9.40 -4.94
CA GLU A 379 -18.57 9.66 -3.65
C GLU A 379 -17.79 10.67 -2.81
N ARG A 380 -16.46 10.55 -2.74
CA ARG A 380 -15.60 11.54 -2.06
C ARG A 380 -15.70 12.91 -2.70
N ALA A 381 -15.70 12.99 -4.04
CA ALA A 381 -15.87 14.24 -4.76
C ALA A 381 -17.25 14.87 -4.49
N ARG A 382 -18.32 14.06 -4.46
CA ARG A 382 -19.67 14.51 -4.08
C ARG A 382 -19.77 14.98 -2.64
N TRP A 383 -19.04 14.35 -1.72
CA TRP A 383 -18.97 14.78 -0.33
C TRP A 383 -18.24 16.12 -0.19
N LEU A 384 -17.11 16.30 -0.89
CA LEU A 384 -16.36 17.56 -0.93
C LEU A 384 -17.18 18.70 -1.56
N THR A 385 -17.93 18.44 -2.64
CA THR A 385 -18.82 19.45 -3.22
C THR A 385 -19.96 19.81 -2.28
N ARG A 386 -20.59 18.83 -1.60
CA ARG A 386 -21.60 19.11 -0.57
C ARG A 386 -21.06 19.94 0.60
N LEU A 387 -19.83 19.67 1.03
CA LEU A 387 -19.16 20.44 2.08
C LEU A 387 -18.86 21.87 1.62
N ARG A 388 -18.41 22.03 0.37
CA ARG A 388 -18.18 23.34 -0.25
C ARG A 388 -19.47 24.14 -0.40
N ASP A 389 -20.57 23.49 -0.78
CA ASP A 389 -21.88 24.12 -0.89
C ASP A 389 -22.42 24.50 0.50
N ALA A 390 -22.25 23.63 1.51
CA ALA A 390 -22.62 23.91 2.90
C ALA A 390 -21.82 25.07 3.53
N LEU A 391 -20.52 25.19 3.19
CA LEU A 391 -19.65 26.29 3.62
C LEU A 391 -19.81 27.55 2.75
N GLY A 392 -20.34 27.41 1.53
CA GLY A 392 -20.49 28.47 0.54
C GLY A 392 -21.82 29.24 0.57
N THR A 393 -22.82 28.78 1.34
CA THR A 393 -24.10 29.49 1.49
C THR A 393 -24.11 30.43 2.70
N ALA A 394 -23.23 31.44 2.66
CA ALA A 394 -23.41 32.69 3.39
C ALA A 394 -23.38 33.85 2.39
N ARG A 395 -24.35 33.90 1.47
CA ARG A 395 -24.60 35.10 0.67
C ARG A 395 -25.35 36.11 1.55
N PRO A 396 -24.89 37.37 1.67
CA PRO A 396 -25.56 38.36 2.48
C PRO A 396 -26.95 38.63 1.90
N ALA A 397 -27.97 38.54 2.75
CA ALA A 397 -29.33 38.93 2.42
C ALA A 397 -29.32 40.38 1.95
N ARG A 398 -29.58 40.60 0.65
CA ARG A 398 -29.78 41.94 0.11
C ARG A 398 -31.01 42.53 0.80
N LEU A 399 -30.80 43.58 1.60
CA LEU A 399 -31.84 44.49 2.05
C LEU A 399 -32.60 44.98 0.81
N ARG A 400 -33.84 44.51 0.66
CA ARG A 400 -34.77 45.02 -0.33
C ARG A 400 -35.46 46.22 0.31
N GLU A 401 -34.95 47.41 0.03
CA GLU A 401 -35.55 48.66 0.44
C GLU A 401 -37.02 48.74 0.01
N ARG A 402 -37.86 49.11 0.96
CA ARG A 402 -39.28 49.42 0.79
C ARG A 402 -39.41 50.75 0.03
N PHE A 403 -39.90 50.70 -1.21
CA PHE A 403 -40.58 51.83 -1.83
C PHE A 403 -42.08 51.56 -1.88
N PRO A 404 -42.95 52.40 -1.29
CA PRO A 404 -44.40 52.26 -1.43
C PRO A 404 -44.85 52.84 -2.78
N LEU A 405 -45.57 52.04 -3.58
CA LEU A 405 -46.27 52.49 -4.78
C LEU A 405 -47.58 53.22 -4.38
N PRO A 406 -47.98 54.29 -5.08
CA PRO A 406 -49.22 55.01 -4.78
C PRO A 406 -50.46 54.23 -5.25
N ARG A 407 -51.51 54.27 -4.43
CA ARG A 407 -52.82 53.65 -4.65
C ARG A 407 -53.50 54.19 -5.91
N ARG A 408 -53.89 53.28 -6.80
CA ARG A 408 -54.83 53.52 -7.91
C ARG A 408 -56.24 53.64 -7.35
N GLY A 409 -56.75 54.88 -7.25
CA GLY A 409 -58.16 55.17 -6.98
C GLY A 409 -59.01 54.90 -8.21
N ARG A 410 -60.01 54.04 -8.05
CA ARG A 410 -61.01 53.65 -9.05
C ARG A 410 -62.29 54.43 -8.73
N ASN A 411 -62.64 55.44 -9.53
CA ASN A 411 -63.99 56.01 -9.55
C ASN A 411 -64.61 55.81 -10.94
N ARG A 412 -65.73 55.07 -10.98
CA ARG A 412 -66.81 55.10 -11.98
C ARG A 412 -68.02 55.81 -11.31
N PRO A 413 -69.18 56.03 -11.96
CA PRO A 413 -69.48 56.75 -13.21
C PRO A 413 -70.65 57.77 -13.04
N ALA A 414 -71.05 58.43 -14.16
CA ALA A 414 -72.40 58.94 -14.52
C ALA A 414 -72.92 60.25 -13.86
N PRO A 415 -73.91 60.97 -14.46
CA PRO A 415 -74.75 60.64 -15.63
C PRO A 415 -74.40 61.37 -16.93
#